data_AF-A0A0G1J862-F1
#
_entry.id   AF-A0A0G1J862-F1
#
_cell.length_a   1.000
_cell.length_b   1.000
_cell.length_c   1.000
_cell.angle_alpha   90.00
_cell.angle_beta   90.00
_cell.angle_gamma   90.00
#
_symmetry.space_group_name_H-M   'P 1'
#
loop_
_entity.id
_entity.type
_entity.pdbx_description
1 polymer ?
#
loop_
_entity_poly.entity_id
_entity_poly.type
_entity_poly.pdbx_seq_one_letter_code
_entity_poly.pdbx_strand_id
1 'polypeptide(L)'
;MLTQINIGEKFGSPFGQTQTIGNLISVVLQAAFALAGVIFIFLLVFGGISMIAGAGNQNPEQTGKGRQAVTSAVIGLVVVFAAYWIVRLIEEILGVRFITEPGI
;
A
#
# COMPACT_ATOMS: atom_id res chain seq x y z
N MET A 1 -9.94 -40.19 -12.05
CA MET A 1 -8.79 -39.53 -11.41
C MET A 1 -9.19 -38.07 -11.24
N LEU A 2 -9.32 -37.60 -10.00
CA LEU A 2 -9.86 -36.28 -9.67
C LEU A 2 -8.89 -35.21 -10.20
N THR A 3 -9.25 -34.56 -11.31
CA THR A 3 -8.58 -33.35 -11.78
C THR A 3 -8.69 -32.32 -10.67
N GLN A 4 -7.59 -32.01 -9.99
CA GLN A 4 -7.54 -30.93 -9.02
C GLN A 4 -8.01 -29.67 -9.74
N ILE A 5 -9.23 -29.23 -9.43
CA ILE A 5 -9.68 -27.91 -9.84
C ILE A 5 -8.81 -26.97 -9.01
N ASN A 6 -7.79 -26.39 -9.63
CA ASN A 6 -7.01 -25.30 -9.06
C ASN A 6 -7.93 -24.09 -8.95
N ILE A 7 -8.62 -24.00 -7.81
CA ILE A 7 -9.55 -22.91 -7.47
C ILE A 7 -8.80 -21.56 -7.53
N GLY A 8 -7.48 -21.54 -7.34
CA GLY A 8 -6.62 -20.37 -7.54
C GLY A 8 -6.64 -19.81 -8.97
N GLU A 9 -6.38 -20.64 -9.98
CA GLU A 9 -6.34 -20.22 -11.39
C GLU A 9 -7.72 -19.86 -11.96
N LYS A 10 -8.77 -20.54 -11.50
CA LYS A 10 -10.13 -20.34 -12.03
C LYS A 10 -10.86 -19.12 -11.46
N PHE A 11 -10.44 -18.65 -10.28
CA PHE A 11 -11.05 -17.49 -9.59
C PHE A 11 -10.09 -16.31 -9.43
N GLY A 12 -8.82 -16.41 -9.89
CA GLY A 12 -7.82 -15.36 -9.74
C GLY A 12 -7.61 -14.93 -8.30
N SER A 13 -7.82 -15.85 -7.34
CA SER A 13 -7.75 -15.54 -5.91
C SER A 13 -6.32 -15.75 -5.42
N PRO A 14 -5.64 -14.70 -4.92
CA PRO A 14 -4.26 -14.81 -4.45
C PRO A 14 -4.11 -15.79 -3.27
N PHE A 15 -5.19 -16.07 -2.56
CA PHE A 15 -5.23 -17.01 -1.44
C PHE A 15 -5.28 -18.49 -1.88
N GLY A 16 -5.76 -18.80 -3.09
CA GLY A 16 -5.90 -20.17 -3.58
C GLY A 16 -4.64 -20.77 -4.22
N GLN A 17 -3.58 -19.96 -4.40
CA GLN A 17 -2.35 -20.29 -5.14
C GLN A 17 -1.08 -20.22 -4.27
N THR A 18 -1.22 -20.11 -2.94
CA THR A 18 -0.11 -19.92 -2.01
C THR A 18 0.58 -21.24 -1.66
N GLN A 19 1.49 -21.70 -2.53
CA GLN A 19 2.32 -22.90 -2.26
C GLN A 19 3.53 -22.63 -1.34
N THR A 20 3.87 -21.36 -1.07
CA THR A 20 5.07 -20.98 -0.29
C THR A 20 4.79 -19.76 0.60
N ILE A 21 5.51 -19.63 1.73
CA ILE A 21 5.47 -18.48 2.64
C ILE A 21 5.72 -17.16 1.89
N GLY A 22 6.59 -17.18 0.87
CA GLY A 22 6.88 -16.02 0.02
C GLY A 22 5.65 -15.49 -0.74
N ASN A 23 4.79 -16.37 -1.24
CA ASN A 23 3.56 -15.96 -1.93
C ASN A 23 2.56 -15.33 -0.94
N LEU A 24 2.47 -15.85 0.29
CA LEU A 24 1.62 -15.25 1.32
C LEU A 24 2.07 -13.83 1.67
N ILE A 25 3.38 -13.62 1.80
CA ILE A 25 3.96 -12.30 2.06
C ILE A 25 3.68 -11.34 0.90
N SER A 26 3.86 -11.79 -0.35
CA SER A 26 3.53 -11.00 -1.55
C SER A 26 2.09 -10.49 -1.53
N VAL A 27 1.12 -11.38 -1.26
CA VAL A 27 -0.32 -11.02 -1.22
C VAL A 27 -0.60 -9.98 -0.14
N VAL A 28 -0.03 -10.16 1.06
CA VAL A 28 -0.20 -9.21 2.16
C VAL A 28 0.43 -7.86 1.81
N LEU A 29 1.63 -7.85 1.22
CA LEU A 29 2.30 -6.62 0.79
C LEU A 29 1.51 -5.90 -0.29
N GLN A 30 1.03 -6.61 -1.31
CA GLN A 30 0.25 -6.02 -2.39
C GLN A 30 -1.06 -5.41 -1.86
N ALA A 31 -1.75 -6.10 -0.96
CA ALA A 31 -2.93 -5.57 -0.27
C ALA A 31 -2.60 -4.34 0.59
N ALA A 32 -1.47 -4.37 1.32
CA ALA A 32 -1.02 -3.24 2.13
C ALA A 32 -0.66 -2.01 1.28
N PHE A 33 0.04 -2.18 0.15
CA PHE A 33 0.35 -1.09 -0.77
C PHE A 33 -0.89 -0.50 -1.41
N ALA A 34 -1.86 -1.34 -1.80
CA ALA A 34 -3.14 -0.87 -2.33
C ALA A 34 -3.93 -0.05 -1.29
N LEU A 35 -4.04 -0.56 -0.05
CA LEU A 35 -4.70 0.16 1.05
C LEU A 35 -3.98 1.47 1.39
N ALA A 36 -2.65 1.43 1.47
CA ALA A 36 -1.85 2.63 1.71
C ALA A 36 -2.12 3.70 0.64
N GLY A 37 -2.10 3.34 -0.64
CA GLY A 37 -2.38 4.27 -1.75
C GLY A 37 -3.75 4.94 -1.64
N VAL A 38 -4.79 4.18 -1.27
CA VAL A 38 -6.14 4.73 -1.09
C VAL A 38 -6.18 5.69 0.10
N ILE A 39 -5.65 5.29 1.26
CA ILE A 39 -5.60 6.14 2.47
C ILE A 39 -4.83 7.43 2.19
N PHE A 40 -3.76 7.33 1.40
CA PHE A 40 -2.93 8.46 0.97
C PHE A 40 -3.73 9.55 0.29
N ILE A 41 -4.52 9.18 -0.71
CA ILE A 41 -5.34 10.10 -1.49
C ILE A 41 -6.35 10.80 -0.58
N PHE A 42 -7.02 10.06 0.30
CA PHE A 42 -7.99 10.64 1.23
C PHE A 42 -7.35 11.63 2.20
N LEU A 43 -6.22 11.28 2.82
CA LEU A 43 -5.50 12.18 3.73
C LEU A 43 -5.03 13.46 3.02
N LEU A 44 -4.53 13.35 1.79
CA LEU A 44 -4.06 14.50 1.02
C LEU A 44 -5.22 15.42 0.63
N VAL A 45 -6.34 14.85 0.17
CA VAL A 45 -7.54 15.63 -0.20
C VAL A 45 -8.15 16.32 1.03
N PHE A 46 -8.43 15.58 2.11
CA PHE A 46 -9.01 16.15 3.32
C PHE A 46 -8.06 17.12 4.03
N GLY A 47 -6.78 16.77 4.14
CA GLY A 47 -5.76 17.63 4.74
C GLY A 47 -5.52 18.91 3.93
N GLY A 48 -5.49 18.81 2.60
CA GLY A 48 -5.36 19.93 1.69
C GLY A 48 -6.56 20.88 1.75
N ILE A 49 -7.78 20.35 1.68
CA ILE A 49 -9.01 21.15 1.80
C ILE A 49 -9.08 21.82 3.16
N SER A 50 -8.79 21.09 4.26
CA SER A 50 -8.79 21.64 5.61
C SER A 50 -7.75 22.75 5.80
N MET A 51 -6.57 22.60 5.18
CA MET A 51 -5.53 23.64 5.20
C MET A 51 -5.99 24.92 4.49
N ILE A 52 -6.59 24.79 3.29
CA ILE A 52 -7.09 25.93 2.50
C ILE A 52 -8.28 26.60 3.20
N ALA A 53 -9.24 25.81 3.71
CA ALA A 53 -10.43 26.32 4.40
C ALA A 53 -10.06 27.06 5.71
N GLY A 54 -9.11 26.52 6.48
CA GLY A 54 -8.62 27.19 7.69
C GLY A 54 -7.92 28.52 7.42
N ALA A 55 -7.17 28.60 6.30
CA ALA A 55 -6.50 29.82 5.87
C ALA A 55 -7.50 30.91 5.43
N GLY A 56 -8.60 30.54 4.77
CA GLY A 56 -9.63 31.48 4.32
C GLY A 56 -10.46 32.10 5.44
N ASN A 57 -10.81 31.32 6.48
CA ASN A 57 -11.65 31.77 7.59
C ASN A 57 -10.87 32.29 8.81
N GLN A 58 -9.55 32.52 8.69
CA GLN A 58 -8.67 32.94 9.80
C GLN A 58 -8.80 32.08 11.07
N ASN A 59 -9.10 30.78 10.91
CA ASN A 59 -9.20 29.83 12.01
C ASN A 59 -7.87 29.07 12.15
N PRO A 60 -6.92 29.54 12.99
CA PRO A 60 -5.59 28.94 13.10
C PRO A 60 -5.64 27.47 13.52
N GLU A 61 -6.69 27.04 14.21
CA GLU A 61 -6.89 25.65 14.63
C GLU A 61 -7.11 24.70 13.44
N GLN A 62 -7.88 25.12 12.43
CA GLN A 62 -8.13 24.33 11.22
C GLN A 62 -6.90 24.28 10.32
N THR A 63 -6.16 25.40 10.21
CA THR A 63 -4.90 25.44 9.48
C THR A 63 -3.85 24.52 10.13
N GLY A 64 -3.79 24.48 11.46
CA GLY A 64 -2.91 23.58 12.20
C GLY A 64 -3.23 22.10 11.92
N LYS A 65 -4.51 21.73 12.01
CA LYS A 65 -4.98 20.36 11.70
C LYS A 65 -4.70 19.96 10.24
N GLY A 66 -4.96 20.86 9.28
CA GLY A 66 -4.66 20.62 7.87
C GLY A 66 -3.16 20.43 7.60
N ARG A 67 -2.30 21.25 8.22
CA ARG A 67 -0.82 21.07 8.14
C ARG A 67 -0.37 19.75 8.74
N GLN A 68 -0.91 19.36 9.89
CA GLN A 68 -0.58 18.09 10.51
C GLN A 68 -1.02 16.90 9.64
N ALA A 69 -2.21 16.96 9.05
CA ALA A 69 -2.71 15.93 8.14
C ALA A 69 -1.88 15.80 6.86
N VAL A 70 -1.45 16.92 6.27
CA VAL A 70 -0.55 16.90 5.11
C VAL A 70 0.83 16.35 5.51
N THR A 71 1.36 16.73 6.67
CA THR A 71 2.65 16.24 7.14
C THR A 71 2.61 14.73 7.43
N SER A 72 1.54 14.22 8.06
CA SER A 72 1.38 12.79 8.32
C SER A 72 1.20 12.00 7.03
N ALA A 73 0.50 12.56 6.04
CA ALA A 73 0.49 12.01 4.70
C ALA A 73 1.93 11.96 4.15
N VAL A 74 2.64 13.07 4.01
CA VAL A 74 3.99 13.06 3.43
C VAL A 74 4.92 12.05 4.12
N ILE A 75 4.87 11.94 5.45
CA ILE A 75 5.65 10.93 6.20
C ILE A 75 5.26 9.52 5.80
N GLY A 76 3.97 9.18 5.77
CA GLY A 76 3.55 7.84 5.37
C GLY A 76 3.95 7.50 3.93
N LEU A 77 4.03 8.48 3.03
CA LEU A 77 4.40 8.25 1.63
C LEU A 77 5.87 7.87 1.57
N VAL A 78 6.71 8.58 2.33
CA VAL A 78 8.13 8.29 2.48
C VAL A 78 8.33 6.89 3.08
N VAL A 79 7.54 6.50 4.09
CA VAL A 79 7.61 5.16 4.69
C VAL A 79 7.27 4.07 3.67
N VAL A 80 6.19 4.23 2.91
CA VAL A 80 5.79 3.28 1.86
C VAL A 80 6.86 3.19 0.77
N PHE A 81 7.43 4.32 0.38
CA PHE A 81 8.52 4.38 -0.59
C PHE A 81 9.76 3.63 -0.07
N ALA A 82 10.18 3.89 1.19
CA ALA A 82 11.30 3.18 1.80
C ALA A 82 11.04 1.66 1.91
N ALA A 83 9.82 1.26 2.27
CA ALA A 83 9.41 -0.13 2.35
C ALA A 83 9.57 -0.85 0.99
N TYR A 84 9.19 -0.20 -0.11
CA TYR A 84 9.38 -0.75 -1.47
C TYR A 84 10.86 -1.05 -1.75
N TRP A 85 11.77 -0.14 -1.42
CA TRP A 85 13.20 -0.35 -1.61
C TRP A 85 13.77 -1.48 -0.75
N ILE A 86 13.33 -1.58 0.51
CA ILE A 86 13.73 -2.67 1.41
C ILE A 86 13.29 -4.02 0.85
N VAL A 87 12.03 -4.13 0.41
CA VAL A 87 11.50 -5.36 -0.18
C VAL A 87 12.27 -5.74 -1.43
N ARG A 88 12.55 -4.78 -2.32
CA ARG A 88 13.34 -5.02 -3.53
C ARG A 88 14.75 -5.53 -3.23
N LEU A 89 15.40 -5.03 -2.19
CA LEU A 89 16.71 -5.53 -1.76
C LEU A 89 16.61 -6.98 -1.26
N ILE A 90 15.55 -7.32 -0.52
CA ILE A 90 15.29 -8.68 -0.05
C ILE A 90 15.03 -9.62 -1.23
N GLU A 91 14.29 -9.20 -2.25
CA GLU A 91 14.06 -9.97 -3.49
C GLU A 91 15.37 -10.31 -4.19
N GLU A 92 16.28 -9.34 -4.32
CA GLU A 92 17.59 -9.53 -4.96
C GLU A 92 18.47 -10.54 -4.19
N ILE A 93 18.46 -10.47 -2.86
CA ILE A 93 19.26 -11.37 -2.00
C ILE A 93 18.69 -12.80 -2.01
N LEU A 94 17.37 -12.93 -1.97
CA LEU A 94 16.70 -14.23 -1.89
C LEU A 94 16.44 -14.86 -3.27
N GLY A 95 16.67 -14.12 -4.37
CA GLY A 95 16.45 -14.59 -5.75
C GLY A 95 14.98 -14.87 -6.08
N VAL A 96 14.06 -14.36 -5.27
CA VAL A 96 12.61 -14.57 -5.36
C VAL A 96 11.92 -13.23 -5.59
N ARG A 97 11.02 -13.17 -6.57
CA ARG A 97 10.29 -11.97 -6.96
C ARG A 97 8.86 -12.08 -6.42
N PHE A 98 8.54 -11.25 -5.44
CA PHE A 98 7.26 -11.21 -4.76
C PHE A 98 6.36 -10.11 -5.33
N ILE A 99 6.91 -8.93 -5.63
CA ILE A 99 6.18 -7.75 -6.08
C ILE A 99 6.53 -7.31 -7.50
N THR A 100 7.68 -7.74 -8.03
CA THR A 100 8.19 -7.28 -9.33
C THR A 100 7.77 -8.17 -10.51
N GLU A 101 7.73 -9.50 -10.33
CA GLU A 101 7.11 -10.46 -11.25
C GLU A 101 6.25 -11.43 -10.43
N PRO A 102 4.91 -11.25 -10.40
CA PRO A 102 4.04 -12.27 -9.85
C PRO A 102 4.17 -13.52 -10.74
N GLY A 103 4.79 -14.56 -10.20
CA GLY A 103 4.89 -15.86 -10.88
C GLY A 103 3.49 -16.39 -11.15
N ILE A 104 3.11 -16.39 -12.43
CA ILE A 104 2.20 -17.40 -12.99
C ILE A 104 2.99 -18.68 -13.21
#